data_AF-A0A091V7G9-F1
#
_entry.id   AF-A0A091V7G9-F1
#
_cell.length_a   1.000
_cell.length_b   1.000
_cell.length_c   1.000
_cell.angle_alpha   90.00
_cell.angle_beta   90.00
_cell.angle_gamma   90.00
#
_symmetry.space_group_name_H-M   'P 1'
#
loop_
_entity.id
_entity.type
_entity.pdbx_description
1 polymer ?
#
loop_
_entity_poly.entity_id
_entity_poly.type
_entity_poly.pdbx_seq_one_letter_code
_entity_poly.pdbx_strand_id
1 'polypeptide(L)'
;SVTIPASPFMQKLGSGTGVNVYLMKRSPRGLSRSPWAVKKIVSKQKSSQQSIYQERLNEEAKILKNLQHPNIVGYRAFTEASDGSMCLAMEYGGEKSLNNLIDLRSENRLGPFPAATIFKVALHMARGLKYLHNDKKLLHGDIKSSNVVIKGDFEAIKICDVGMSLPLDENMTVSEPDMYYVGTEPWKPKEALQDDGVITDKADIFAFGLTLWEMMTLAVPHIYLSDTLDDCSDEDSFEDFDEEAYYAALGTRPALNMDELDSSYQYVIDLFSVCTSEDPKKRPSAACIVEALEATMSQE
;
A
#
# COMPACT_ATOMS: atom_id res chain seq x y z
N SER A 1 -17.89 23.81 8.35
CA SER A 1 -18.22 22.47 7.83
C SER A 1 -17.66 22.31 6.42
N VAL A 2 -17.25 21.09 6.04
CA VAL A 2 -16.80 20.77 4.68
C VAL A 2 -17.99 20.24 3.89
N THR A 3 -18.46 20.97 2.89
CA THR A 3 -19.47 20.52 1.93
C THR A 3 -18.79 19.76 0.78
N ILE A 4 -19.19 18.50 0.58
CA ILE A 4 -18.70 17.63 -0.50
C ILE A 4 -19.79 17.54 -1.58
N PRO A 5 -19.48 17.85 -2.86
CA PRO A 5 -20.46 17.80 -3.94
C PRO A 5 -20.83 16.35 -4.32
N ALA A 6 -21.87 16.22 -5.15
CA ALA A 6 -22.27 14.91 -5.68
C ALA A 6 -21.17 14.32 -6.59
N SER A 7 -21.02 12.99 -6.53
CA SER A 7 -19.96 12.24 -7.21
C SER A 7 -19.85 12.49 -8.73
N PRO A 8 -20.93 12.69 -9.52
CA PRO A 8 -20.83 12.92 -10.97
C PRO A 8 -20.02 14.15 -11.37
N PHE A 9 -19.81 15.09 -10.45
CA PHE A 9 -19.04 16.32 -10.70
C PHE A 9 -17.58 16.22 -10.20
N MET A 10 -17.15 15.04 -9.76
CA MET A 10 -15.81 14.80 -9.25
C MET A 10 -15.04 13.83 -10.15
N GLN A 11 -13.75 14.10 -10.33
CA GLN A 11 -12.86 13.18 -11.04
C GLN A 11 -12.61 11.95 -10.16
N LYS A 12 -12.91 10.75 -10.66
CA LYS A 12 -12.59 9.49 -9.95
C LYS A 12 -11.07 9.27 -9.99
N LEU A 13 -10.50 8.97 -8.82
CA LEU A 13 -9.07 8.63 -8.65
C LEU A 13 -8.86 7.11 -8.57
N GLY A 14 -9.82 6.38 -8.01
CA GLY A 14 -9.72 4.93 -7.85
C GLY A 14 -11.00 4.32 -7.29
N SER A 15 -11.00 2.99 -7.20
CA SER A 15 -12.06 2.20 -6.56
C SER A 15 -11.44 1.14 -5.67
N GLY A 16 -12.08 0.89 -4.53
CA GLY A 16 -11.84 -0.27 -3.68
C GLY A 16 -13.13 -1.04 -3.45
N THR A 17 -13.07 -2.10 -2.66
CA THR A 17 -14.24 -2.93 -2.34
C THR A 17 -15.31 -2.11 -1.64
N GLY A 18 -16.42 -1.84 -2.34
CA GLY A 18 -17.56 -1.07 -1.82
C GLY A 18 -17.38 0.45 -1.75
N VAL A 19 -16.24 0.99 -2.19
CA VAL A 19 -15.92 2.42 -2.11
C VAL A 19 -15.28 2.96 -3.39
N ASN A 20 -15.46 4.26 -3.65
CA ASN A 20 -14.78 5.00 -4.70
C ASN A 20 -14.04 6.19 -4.10
N VAL A 21 -12.86 6.50 -4.64
CA VAL A 21 -12.07 7.67 -4.25
C VAL A 21 -12.15 8.71 -5.36
N TYR A 22 -12.41 9.95 -5.00
CA TYR A 22 -12.60 11.07 -5.92
C TYR A 22 -11.72 12.27 -5.56
N LEU A 23 -11.26 12.99 -6.57
CA LEU A 23 -10.55 14.26 -6.40
C LEU A 23 -11.54 15.40 -6.18
N MET A 24 -11.35 16.15 -5.10
CA MET A 24 -12.10 17.37 -4.83
C MET A 24 -11.19 18.60 -4.93
N LYS A 25 -11.40 19.40 -5.98
CA LYS A 25 -10.82 20.74 -6.12
C LYS A 25 -11.85 21.77 -5.65
N ARG A 26 -11.53 22.53 -4.61
CA ARG A 26 -12.36 23.68 -4.19
C ARG A 26 -11.88 24.96 -4.87
N SER A 27 -12.84 25.79 -5.29
CA SER A 27 -12.59 27.17 -5.72
C SER A 27 -11.95 27.97 -4.57
N PRO A 28 -10.96 28.84 -4.82
CA PRO A 28 -10.04 29.42 -3.82
C PRO A 28 -10.65 30.41 -2.81
N ARG A 29 -11.97 30.38 -2.57
CA ARG A 29 -12.61 31.23 -1.56
C ARG A 29 -12.32 30.70 -0.14
N GLY A 30 -11.17 31.09 0.44
CA GLY A 30 -10.81 30.90 1.85
C GLY A 30 -9.45 30.20 2.11
N LEU A 31 -9.09 30.05 3.40
CA LEU A 31 -7.82 29.46 3.89
C LEU A 31 -7.62 27.95 3.61
N SER A 32 -8.55 27.28 2.94
CA SER A 32 -8.51 25.83 2.77
C SER A 32 -7.64 25.41 1.59
N ARG A 33 -6.50 24.76 1.87
CA ARG A 33 -5.58 24.19 0.90
C ARG A 33 -6.21 22.98 0.19
N SER A 34 -6.89 23.20 -0.93
CA SER A 34 -7.26 22.18 -1.92
C SER A 34 -6.03 21.82 -2.77
N PRO A 35 -5.98 20.64 -3.43
CA PRO A 35 -7.00 19.59 -3.56
C PRO A 35 -7.06 18.58 -2.39
N TRP A 36 -8.19 17.84 -2.28
CA TRP A 36 -8.40 16.72 -1.36
C TRP A 36 -8.81 15.44 -2.10
N ALA A 37 -8.52 14.27 -1.54
CA ALA A 37 -9.13 13.01 -1.96
C ALA A 37 -10.34 12.70 -1.08
N VAL A 38 -11.40 12.14 -1.65
CA VAL A 38 -12.66 11.85 -0.97
C VAL A 38 -13.07 10.41 -1.24
N LYS A 39 -13.03 9.56 -0.22
CA LYS A 39 -13.49 8.16 -0.23
C LYS A 39 -14.98 8.14 0.10
N LYS A 40 -15.81 7.60 -0.81
CA LYS A 40 -17.27 7.50 -0.70
C LYS A 40 -17.74 6.07 -0.90
N ILE A 41 -18.78 5.66 -0.17
CA ILE A 41 -19.42 4.35 -0.34
C ILE A 41 -20.20 4.33 -1.67
N VAL A 42 -20.19 3.18 -2.36
CA VAL A 42 -20.95 2.99 -3.60
C VAL A 42 -22.45 2.92 -3.32
N SER A 43 -23.21 3.87 -3.88
CA SER A 43 -24.67 4.03 -3.60
C SER A 43 -25.57 2.88 -4.08
N LYS A 44 -25.11 1.97 -4.96
CA LYS A 44 -25.92 0.86 -5.51
C LYS A 44 -25.86 -0.44 -4.68
N GLN A 45 -25.26 -0.40 -3.50
CA GLN A 45 -25.11 -1.56 -2.60
C GLN A 45 -26.46 -1.93 -1.95
N LYS A 46 -26.65 -3.22 -1.61
CA LYS A 46 -27.79 -3.63 -0.77
C LYS A 46 -27.70 -2.95 0.60
N SER A 47 -28.82 -2.62 1.24
CA SER A 47 -28.87 -1.88 2.51
C SER A 47 -28.01 -2.51 3.63
N SER A 48 -27.98 -3.84 3.73
CA SER A 48 -27.16 -4.57 4.71
C SER A 48 -25.65 -4.50 4.44
N GLN A 49 -25.23 -4.36 3.18
CA GLN A 49 -23.82 -4.20 2.85
C GLN A 49 -23.38 -2.75 3.06
N GLN A 50 -24.28 -1.79 2.81
CA GLN A 50 -24.03 -0.37 3.01
C GLN A 50 -23.68 -0.04 4.47
N SER A 51 -24.35 -0.65 5.46
CA SER A 51 -24.03 -0.43 6.88
C SER A 51 -22.62 -0.93 7.23
N ILE A 52 -22.20 -2.08 6.68
CA ILE A 52 -20.86 -2.65 6.91
C ILE A 52 -19.78 -1.71 6.33
N TYR A 53 -19.95 -1.23 5.10
CA TYR A 53 -19.00 -0.29 4.50
C TYR A 53 -18.97 1.06 5.22
N GLN A 54 -20.11 1.49 5.79
CA GLN A 54 -20.18 2.71 6.58
C GLN A 54 -19.45 2.58 7.92
N GLU A 55 -19.58 1.45 8.58
CA GLU A 55 -18.83 1.14 9.80
C GLU A 55 -17.33 1.09 9.52
N ARG A 56 -16.89 0.37 8.47
CA ARG A 56 -15.48 0.34 8.04
C ARG A 56 -14.92 1.73 7.73
N LEU A 57 -15.67 2.55 7.00
CA LEU A 57 -15.25 3.92 6.68
C LEU A 57 -15.16 4.82 7.92
N ASN A 58 -16.04 4.59 8.91
CA ASN A 58 -16.01 5.31 10.18
C ASN A 58 -14.79 4.88 11.03
N GLU A 59 -14.47 3.60 11.10
CA GLU A 59 -13.27 3.10 11.78
C GLU A 59 -11.99 3.64 11.11
N GLU A 60 -11.90 3.58 9.78
CA GLU A 60 -10.79 4.18 9.03
C GLU A 60 -10.65 5.68 9.34
N ALA A 61 -11.77 6.42 9.40
CA ALA A 61 -11.77 7.84 9.75
C ALA A 61 -11.28 8.10 11.18
N LYS A 62 -11.66 7.26 12.15
CA LYS A 62 -11.20 7.37 13.55
C LYS A 62 -9.69 7.14 13.66
N ILE A 63 -9.17 6.13 12.95
CA ILE A 63 -7.73 5.84 12.90
C ILE A 63 -7.00 7.02 12.26
N LEU A 64 -7.37 7.37 11.02
CA LEU A 64 -6.68 8.37 10.21
C LEU A 64 -6.66 9.75 10.87
N LYS A 65 -7.72 10.12 11.62
CA LYS A 65 -7.81 11.40 12.35
C LYS A 65 -6.66 11.61 13.34
N ASN A 66 -6.10 10.53 13.88
CA ASN A 66 -5.01 10.57 14.86
C ASN A 66 -3.63 10.44 14.21
N LEU A 67 -3.54 10.40 12.88
CA LEU A 67 -2.31 10.25 12.12
C LEU A 67 -1.86 11.59 11.52
N GLN A 68 -0.61 11.97 11.76
CA GLN A 68 0.03 13.14 11.17
C GLN A 68 1.52 12.84 10.96
N HIS A 69 1.90 12.52 9.72
CA HIS A 69 3.29 12.24 9.36
C HIS A 69 3.53 12.60 7.89
N PRO A 70 4.73 13.10 7.49
CA PRO A 70 5.02 13.47 6.10
C PRO A 70 4.82 12.34 5.08
N ASN A 71 5.03 11.09 5.50
CA ASN A 71 4.90 9.88 4.66
C ASN A 71 3.60 9.10 4.86
N ILE A 72 2.60 9.68 5.53
CA ILE A 72 1.25 9.12 5.65
C ILE A 72 0.27 10.15 5.07
N VAL A 73 -0.76 9.69 4.35
CA VAL A 73 -1.85 10.57 3.90
C VAL A 73 -2.62 11.09 5.12
N GLY A 74 -2.74 12.41 5.25
CA GLY A 74 -3.42 13.01 6.40
C GLY A 74 -4.95 12.97 6.34
N TYR A 75 -5.59 12.97 7.51
CA TYR A 75 -7.04 13.16 7.64
C TYR A 75 -7.46 14.62 7.36
N ARG A 76 -8.66 14.81 6.78
CA ARG A 76 -9.28 16.13 6.66
C ARG A 76 -10.62 16.21 7.37
N ALA A 77 -11.57 15.35 7.02
CA ALA A 77 -12.91 15.37 7.58
C ALA A 77 -13.66 14.05 7.32
N PHE A 78 -14.56 13.69 8.22
CA PHE A 78 -15.58 12.67 8.01
C PHE A 78 -16.94 13.36 8.06
N THR A 79 -17.71 13.30 6.97
CA THR A 79 -18.95 14.06 6.82
C THR A 79 -19.90 13.40 5.82
N GLU A 80 -21.18 13.73 5.93
CA GLU A 80 -22.17 13.40 4.92
C GLU A 80 -22.03 14.31 3.70
N ALA A 81 -22.11 13.75 2.50
CA ALA A 81 -22.19 14.50 1.24
C ALA A 81 -23.63 14.95 0.96
N SER A 82 -23.81 15.82 -0.03
CA SER A 82 -25.13 16.35 -0.41
C SER A 82 -26.16 15.29 -0.84
N ASP A 83 -25.70 14.10 -1.21
CA ASP A 83 -26.52 12.95 -1.61
C ASP A 83 -26.84 12.01 -0.43
N GLY A 84 -26.50 12.40 0.81
CA GLY A 84 -26.72 11.58 2.01
C GLY A 84 -25.65 10.51 2.27
N SER A 85 -24.65 10.38 1.40
CA SER A 85 -23.60 9.37 1.58
C SER A 85 -22.51 9.82 2.55
N MET A 86 -22.11 8.94 3.47
CA MET A 86 -20.95 9.19 4.33
C MET A 86 -19.64 9.19 3.53
N CYS A 87 -18.79 10.16 3.82
CA CYS A 87 -17.56 10.42 3.08
C CYS A 87 -16.39 10.68 4.02
N LEU A 88 -15.24 10.10 3.69
CA LEU A 88 -13.96 10.42 4.30
C LEU A 88 -13.16 11.30 3.34
N ALA A 89 -12.99 12.57 3.71
CA ALA A 89 -12.07 13.48 3.05
C ALA A 89 -10.68 13.37 3.69
N MET A 90 -9.66 13.25 2.84
CA MET A 90 -8.26 13.07 3.20
C MET A 90 -7.36 13.99 2.36
N GLU A 91 -6.12 14.14 2.79
CA GLU A 91 -5.07 14.80 2.01
C GLU A 91 -4.99 14.18 0.62
N TYR A 92 -4.84 15.02 -0.41
CA TYR A 92 -4.49 14.52 -1.73
C TYR A 92 -2.99 14.23 -1.78
N GLY A 93 -2.64 12.94 -1.68
CA GLY A 93 -1.25 12.51 -1.55
C GLY A 93 -0.43 12.52 -2.84
N GLY A 94 -1.06 12.63 -4.02
CA GLY A 94 -0.37 12.65 -5.31
C GLY A 94 -1.26 12.30 -6.49
N GLU A 95 -0.71 12.46 -7.70
CA GLU A 95 -1.41 12.23 -8.96
C GLU A 95 -1.66 10.76 -9.27
N LYS A 96 -0.76 9.87 -8.81
CA LYS A 96 -0.76 8.45 -9.14
C LYS A 96 -0.42 7.60 -7.91
N SER A 97 -0.95 6.38 -7.85
CA SER A 97 -0.36 5.36 -6.98
C SER A 97 0.95 4.84 -7.58
N LEU A 98 1.78 4.21 -6.77
CA LEU A 98 2.98 3.51 -7.24
C LEU A 98 2.59 2.39 -8.21
N ASN A 99 1.47 1.69 -7.97
CA ASN A 99 0.91 0.71 -8.92
C ASN A 99 0.68 1.33 -10.31
N ASN A 100 0.05 2.51 -10.38
CA ASN A 100 -0.19 3.17 -11.67
C ASN A 100 1.11 3.57 -12.39
N LEU A 101 2.18 3.83 -11.64
CA LEU A 101 3.50 4.09 -12.23
C LEU A 101 4.15 2.79 -12.71
N ILE A 102 3.99 1.70 -11.96
CA ILE A 102 4.43 0.35 -12.35
C ILE A 102 3.73 -0.10 -13.65
N ASP A 103 2.40 -0.01 -13.70
CA ASP A 103 1.60 -0.37 -14.87
C ASP A 103 2.07 0.42 -16.11
N LEU A 104 2.16 1.75 -15.98
CA LEU A 104 2.61 2.60 -17.07
C LEU A 104 4.03 2.25 -17.52
N ARG A 105 4.92 1.90 -16.59
CA ARG A 105 6.31 1.54 -16.91
C ARG A 105 6.38 0.20 -17.65
N SER A 106 5.54 -0.75 -17.27
CA SER A 106 5.38 -2.06 -17.90
C SER A 106 4.81 -1.92 -19.32
N GLU A 107 3.70 -1.20 -19.48
CA GLU A 107 3.07 -0.89 -20.78
C GLU A 107 4.06 -0.25 -21.77
N ASN A 108 4.91 0.65 -21.28
CA ASN A 108 5.93 1.33 -22.09
C ASN A 108 7.24 0.54 -22.22
N ARG A 109 7.33 -0.67 -21.67
CA ARG A 109 8.51 -1.57 -21.74
C ARG A 109 9.81 -0.89 -21.30
N LEU A 110 9.74 -0.10 -20.22
CA LEU A 110 10.87 0.70 -19.73
C LEU A 110 11.78 -0.05 -18.74
N GLY A 111 11.51 -1.34 -18.51
CA GLY A 111 12.23 -2.16 -17.53
C GLY A 111 12.08 -1.66 -16.09
N PRO A 112 12.85 -2.22 -15.15
CA PRO A 112 12.78 -1.89 -13.72
C PRO A 112 12.88 -0.39 -13.42
N PHE A 113 12.33 0.05 -12.28
CA PHE A 113 12.59 1.42 -11.80
C PHE A 113 14.09 1.59 -11.47
N PRO A 114 14.69 2.77 -11.69
CA PRO A 114 16.08 3.02 -11.29
C PRO A 114 16.30 2.72 -9.80
N ALA A 115 17.40 2.06 -9.45
CA ALA A 115 17.70 1.64 -8.08
C ALA A 115 17.61 2.80 -7.06
N ALA A 116 18.08 3.99 -7.43
CA ALA A 116 17.98 5.20 -6.60
C ALA A 116 16.52 5.63 -6.32
N THR A 117 15.62 5.44 -7.29
CA THR A 117 14.19 5.71 -7.11
C THR A 117 13.58 4.69 -6.14
N ILE A 118 13.91 3.41 -6.28
CA ILE A 118 13.44 2.36 -5.36
C ILE A 118 13.94 2.64 -3.94
N PHE A 119 15.22 3.00 -3.79
CA PHE A 119 15.80 3.39 -2.52
C PHE A 119 15.05 4.56 -1.87
N LYS A 120 14.73 5.60 -2.64
CA LYS A 120 13.97 6.76 -2.16
C LYS A 120 12.57 6.36 -1.69
N VAL A 121 11.88 5.50 -2.45
CA VAL A 121 10.57 4.95 -2.06
C VAL A 121 10.68 4.13 -0.78
N ALA A 122 11.67 3.24 -0.69
CA ALA A 122 11.93 2.42 0.48
C ALA A 122 12.11 3.26 1.75
N LEU A 123 12.94 4.31 1.69
CA LEU A 123 13.17 5.19 2.83
C LEU A 123 11.90 5.92 3.29
N HIS A 124 11.13 6.46 2.34
CA HIS A 124 9.92 7.19 2.65
C HIS A 124 8.83 6.29 3.24
N MET A 125 8.65 5.09 2.66
CA MET A 125 7.74 4.08 3.21
C MET A 125 8.18 3.61 4.60
N ALA A 126 9.47 3.32 4.79
CA ALA A 126 10.01 2.88 6.07
C ALA A 126 9.82 3.94 7.17
N ARG A 127 9.99 5.22 6.87
CA ARG A 127 9.67 6.32 7.80
C ARG A 127 8.19 6.35 8.18
N GLY A 128 7.30 6.14 7.20
CA GLY A 128 5.86 6.03 7.45
C GLY A 128 5.50 4.83 8.35
N LEU A 129 6.05 3.65 8.04
CA LEU A 129 5.84 2.43 8.84
C LEU A 129 6.42 2.55 10.25
N LYS A 130 7.63 3.10 10.40
CA LYS A 130 8.24 3.39 11.71
C LYS A 130 7.29 4.22 12.57
N TYR A 131 6.72 5.28 12.01
CA TYR A 131 5.75 6.12 12.70
C TYR A 131 4.49 5.33 13.11
N LEU A 132 3.92 4.50 12.21
CA LEU A 132 2.76 3.68 12.54
C LEU A 132 3.05 2.66 13.65
N HIS A 133 4.15 1.92 13.52
CA HIS A 133 4.53 0.85 14.45
C HIS A 133 4.98 1.38 15.81
N ASN A 134 5.90 2.35 15.83
CA ASN A 134 6.55 2.81 17.06
C ASN A 134 5.73 3.88 17.79
N ASP A 135 5.21 4.87 17.07
CA ASP A 135 4.57 6.04 17.69
C ASP A 135 3.06 5.84 17.86
N LYS A 136 2.44 5.08 16.96
CA LYS A 136 0.99 4.83 16.96
C LYS A 136 0.57 3.44 17.38
N LYS A 137 1.53 2.51 17.53
CA LYS A 137 1.26 1.11 17.88
C LYS A 137 0.17 0.54 16.97
N LEU A 138 0.37 0.70 15.67
CA LEU A 138 -0.61 0.36 14.65
C LEU A 138 0.10 -0.35 13.50
N LEU A 139 -0.35 -1.56 13.18
CA LEU A 139 -0.03 -2.26 11.94
C LEU A 139 -0.86 -1.65 10.80
N HIS A 140 -0.25 -1.39 9.65
CA HIS A 140 -0.97 -0.91 8.47
C HIS A 140 -1.94 -1.96 7.93
N GLY A 141 -1.47 -3.20 7.73
CA GLY A 141 -2.29 -4.37 7.43
C GLY A 141 -2.57 -4.63 5.94
N ASP A 142 -2.28 -3.68 5.05
CA ASP A 142 -2.42 -3.84 3.59
C ASP A 142 -1.36 -3.04 2.80
N ILE A 143 -0.08 -3.23 3.11
CA ILE A 143 1.01 -2.61 2.34
C ILE A 143 1.13 -3.27 0.95
N LYS A 144 1.17 -2.43 -0.10
CA LYS A 144 1.34 -2.80 -1.52
C LYS A 144 1.49 -1.53 -2.34
N SER A 145 1.96 -1.63 -3.59
CA SER A 145 2.15 -0.46 -4.46
C SER A 145 0.88 0.39 -4.67
N SER A 146 -0.31 -0.20 -4.69
CA SER A 146 -1.57 0.55 -4.86
C SER A 146 -1.93 1.43 -3.66
N ASN A 147 -1.36 1.15 -2.48
CA ASN A 147 -1.55 1.94 -1.25
C ASN A 147 -0.37 2.89 -0.96
N VAL A 148 0.49 3.12 -1.96
CA VAL A 148 1.54 4.16 -1.93
C VAL A 148 1.23 5.19 -2.99
N VAL A 149 1.04 6.44 -2.61
CA VAL A 149 0.73 7.55 -3.53
C VAL A 149 1.94 8.46 -3.72
N ILE A 150 2.14 8.87 -4.98
CA ILE A 150 3.31 9.60 -5.44
C ILE A 150 2.87 10.94 -6.00
N LYS A 151 3.51 12.01 -5.53
CA LYS A 151 3.33 13.37 -6.03
C LYS A 151 4.53 13.81 -6.85
N GLY A 152 4.26 14.36 -8.05
CA GLY A 152 5.30 14.83 -8.95
C GLY A 152 6.28 13.71 -9.34
N ASP A 153 7.55 14.07 -9.57
CA ASP A 153 8.62 13.10 -9.82
C ASP A 153 9.21 12.60 -8.49
N PHE A 154 8.42 11.77 -7.79
CA PHE A 154 8.75 11.25 -6.45
C PHE A 154 9.09 12.34 -5.43
N GLU A 155 8.52 13.54 -5.56
CA GLU A 155 8.76 14.67 -4.65
C GLU A 155 8.15 14.40 -3.26
N ALA A 156 6.98 13.75 -3.24
CA ALA A 156 6.38 13.21 -2.03
C ALA A 156 5.91 11.78 -2.26
N ILE A 157 6.12 10.94 -1.25
CA ILE A 157 5.78 9.51 -1.23
C ILE A 157 5.06 9.27 0.10
N LYS A 158 3.81 8.82 0.02
CA LYS A 158 2.95 8.63 1.20
C LYS A 158 2.22 7.29 1.15
N ILE A 159 2.13 6.63 2.29
CA ILE A 159 1.25 5.47 2.48
C ILE A 159 -0.18 5.98 2.72
N CYS A 160 -1.16 5.28 2.14
CA CYS A 160 -2.59 5.55 2.30
C CYS A 160 -3.39 4.27 2.57
N ASP A 161 -4.69 4.42 2.82
CA ASP A 161 -5.64 3.33 3.10
C ASP A 161 -5.35 2.53 4.38
N VAL A 162 -5.59 3.19 5.52
CA VAL A 162 -5.49 2.57 6.86
C VAL A 162 -6.76 1.80 7.26
N GLY A 163 -7.60 1.43 6.29
CA GLY A 163 -8.86 0.73 6.54
C GLY A 163 -8.70 -0.69 7.07
N MET A 164 -7.51 -1.27 6.93
CA MET A 164 -7.18 -2.64 7.35
C MET A 164 -6.23 -2.67 8.55
N SER A 165 -6.04 -1.52 9.22
CA SER A 165 -5.05 -1.39 10.28
C SER A 165 -5.47 -2.08 11.58
N LEU A 166 -4.48 -2.64 12.27
CA LEU A 166 -4.66 -3.43 13.50
C LEU A 166 -3.85 -2.82 14.66
N PRO A 167 -4.40 -2.72 15.87
CA PRO A 167 -3.66 -2.25 17.04
C PRO A 167 -2.56 -3.25 17.42
N LEU A 168 -1.39 -2.71 17.78
CA LEU A 168 -0.23 -3.47 18.27
C LEU A 168 -0.07 -3.27 19.77
N ASP A 169 0.35 -4.33 20.46
CA ASP A 169 0.72 -4.29 21.87
C ASP A 169 2.16 -3.79 22.09
N GLU A 170 2.64 -3.85 23.33
CA GLU A 170 4.02 -3.47 23.68
C GLU A 170 5.08 -4.37 23.03
N ASN A 171 4.71 -5.61 22.69
CA ASN A 171 5.55 -6.60 22.02
C ASN A 171 5.45 -6.53 20.49
N MET A 172 4.80 -5.50 19.94
CA MET A 172 4.55 -5.33 18.51
C MET A 172 3.74 -6.49 17.89
N THR A 173 2.90 -7.13 18.69
CA THR A 173 1.96 -8.18 18.26
C THR A 173 0.56 -7.59 18.19
N VAL A 174 -0.28 -8.06 17.25
CA VAL A 174 -1.68 -7.61 17.18
C VAL A 174 -2.37 -7.91 18.51
N SER A 175 -2.93 -6.87 19.15
CA SER A 175 -3.36 -6.93 20.54
C SER A 175 -4.73 -7.57 20.76
N GLU A 176 -5.54 -7.67 19.70
CA GLU A 176 -6.92 -8.14 19.78
C GLU A 176 -7.07 -9.54 19.15
N PRO A 177 -7.43 -10.58 19.92
CA PRO A 177 -7.51 -11.96 19.43
C PRO A 177 -8.56 -12.19 18.34
N ASP A 178 -9.63 -11.38 18.33
CA ASP A 178 -10.73 -11.50 17.36
C ASP A 178 -10.42 -10.77 16.04
N MET A 179 -9.34 -9.98 15.99
CA MET A 179 -8.90 -9.30 14.77
C MET A 179 -7.94 -10.18 14.00
N TYR A 180 -8.17 -10.31 12.69
CA TYR A 180 -7.34 -11.09 11.79
C TYR A 180 -6.74 -10.21 10.70
N TYR A 181 -5.55 -10.60 10.22
CA TYR A 181 -4.90 -9.94 9.10
C TYR A 181 -5.65 -10.27 7.80
N VAL A 182 -6.26 -9.25 7.20
CA VAL A 182 -7.00 -9.44 5.95
C VAL A 182 -6.06 -9.30 4.75
N GLY A 183 -5.33 -8.18 4.64
CA GLY A 183 -4.42 -7.84 3.56
C GLY A 183 -4.94 -8.05 2.13
N THR A 184 -4.02 -8.00 1.18
CA THR A 184 -4.23 -8.42 -0.21
C THR A 184 -3.40 -9.66 -0.47
N GLU A 185 -4.03 -10.68 -1.06
CA GLU A 185 -3.53 -12.06 -1.05
C GLU A 185 -2.08 -12.24 -1.53
N PRO A 186 -1.63 -11.68 -2.67
CA PRO A 186 -0.23 -11.80 -3.12
C PRO A 186 0.82 -11.18 -2.16
N TRP A 187 0.41 -10.26 -1.29
CA TRP A 187 1.30 -9.58 -0.33
C TRP A 187 1.26 -10.18 1.07
N LYS A 188 0.46 -11.24 1.29
CA LYS A 188 0.32 -11.85 2.61
C LYS A 188 1.63 -12.54 3.00
N PRO A 189 2.15 -12.29 4.20
CA PRO A 189 3.23 -13.10 4.75
C PRO A 189 2.71 -14.47 5.20
N LYS A 190 3.63 -15.44 5.34
CA LYS A 190 3.31 -16.82 5.73
C LYS A 190 2.49 -16.91 7.03
N GLU A 191 2.81 -16.11 8.04
CA GLU A 191 2.08 -16.08 9.31
C GLU A 191 0.63 -15.56 9.18
N ALA A 192 0.28 -14.85 8.10
CA ALA A 192 -1.09 -14.42 7.84
C ALA A 192 -1.94 -15.46 7.09
N LEU A 193 -1.31 -16.57 6.66
CA LEU A 193 -1.94 -17.67 5.95
C LEU A 193 -2.14 -18.91 6.84
N GLN A 194 -1.60 -18.87 8.07
CA GLN A 194 -1.65 -19.96 9.04
C GLN A 194 -2.70 -19.67 10.10
N ASP A 195 -3.48 -20.69 10.48
CA ASP A 195 -4.54 -20.56 11.49
C ASP A 195 -4.01 -20.14 12.88
N ASP A 196 -2.78 -20.56 13.22
CA ASP A 196 -2.09 -20.24 14.48
C ASP A 196 -0.98 -19.19 14.31
N GLY A 197 -0.94 -18.52 13.16
CA GLY A 197 0.08 -17.53 12.85
C GLY A 197 -0.03 -16.27 13.71
N VAL A 198 1.08 -15.89 14.35
CA VAL A 198 1.15 -14.69 15.20
C VAL A 198 1.50 -13.48 14.35
N ILE A 199 0.55 -12.57 14.23
CA ILE A 199 0.73 -11.33 13.45
C ILE A 199 1.46 -10.28 14.29
N THR A 200 2.54 -9.75 13.73
CA THR A 200 3.37 -8.69 14.33
C THR A 200 3.59 -7.55 13.33
N ASP A 201 4.27 -6.47 13.75
CA ASP A 201 4.73 -5.40 12.86
C ASP A 201 5.50 -5.91 11.62
N LYS A 202 6.11 -7.10 11.74
CA LYS A 202 6.87 -7.76 10.67
C LYS A 202 6.03 -8.24 9.49
N ALA A 203 4.71 -8.30 9.63
CA ALA A 203 3.80 -8.55 8.52
C ALA A 203 3.84 -7.41 7.49
N ASP A 204 3.82 -6.16 7.96
CA ASP A 204 3.98 -4.99 7.09
C ASP A 204 5.38 -4.95 6.44
N ILE A 205 6.42 -5.43 7.14
CA ILE A 205 7.79 -5.47 6.61
C ILE A 205 7.92 -6.46 5.44
N PHE A 206 7.24 -7.59 5.51
CA PHE A 206 7.20 -8.54 4.40
C PHE A 206 6.54 -7.92 3.17
N ALA A 207 5.36 -7.34 3.35
CA ALA A 207 4.61 -6.67 2.29
C ALA A 207 5.35 -5.42 1.74
N PHE A 208 6.09 -4.71 2.59
CA PHE A 208 7.03 -3.65 2.20
C PHE A 208 8.11 -4.19 1.26
N GLY A 209 8.74 -5.32 1.60
CA GLY A 209 9.72 -5.98 0.75
C GLY A 209 9.13 -6.37 -0.61
N LEU A 210 7.92 -6.92 -0.63
CA LEU A 210 7.20 -7.22 -1.86
C LEU A 210 6.88 -5.96 -2.68
N THR A 211 6.62 -4.82 -2.04
CA THR A 211 6.42 -3.56 -2.77
C THR A 211 7.69 -3.08 -3.47
N LEU A 212 8.88 -3.34 -2.89
CA LEU A 212 10.16 -3.09 -3.58
C LEU A 212 10.37 -4.07 -4.74
N TRP A 213 9.94 -5.32 -4.57
CA TRP A 213 9.96 -6.33 -5.63
C TRP A 213 9.10 -5.91 -6.81
N GLU A 214 7.88 -5.39 -6.59
CA GLU A 214 7.02 -4.85 -7.66
C GLU A 214 7.73 -3.75 -8.48
N MET A 215 8.57 -2.92 -7.85
CA MET A 215 9.33 -1.89 -8.57
C MET A 215 10.51 -2.46 -9.39
N MET A 216 11.02 -3.63 -9.01
CA MET A 216 12.09 -4.32 -9.74
C MET A 216 11.55 -5.17 -10.89
N THR A 217 10.36 -5.76 -10.75
CA THR A 217 9.82 -6.72 -11.74
C THR A 217 8.66 -6.17 -12.57
N LEU A 218 8.03 -5.08 -12.11
CA LEU A 218 6.80 -4.52 -12.67
C LEU A 218 5.63 -5.51 -12.72
N ALA A 219 5.65 -6.51 -11.84
CA ALA A 219 4.66 -7.58 -11.79
C ALA A 219 3.96 -7.64 -10.43
N VAL A 220 2.88 -8.41 -10.38
CA VAL A 220 2.22 -8.80 -9.12
C VAL A 220 2.92 -10.04 -8.56
N PRO A 221 3.20 -10.12 -7.24
CA PRO A 221 3.88 -11.28 -6.66
C PRO A 221 3.15 -12.58 -7.00
N HIS A 222 3.92 -13.60 -7.41
CA HIS A 222 3.45 -14.98 -7.62
C HIS A 222 2.41 -15.18 -8.74
N ILE A 223 2.05 -14.18 -9.55
CA ILE A 223 1.08 -14.38 -10.65
C ILE A 223 1.71 -15.06 -11.88
N TYR A 224 2.99 -14.79 -12.18
CA TYR A 224 3.68 -15.34 -13.35
C TYR A 224 4.74 -16.37 -12.91
N LEU A 225 4.28 -17.53 -12.44
CA LEU A 225 5.15 -18.61 -11.93
C LEU A 225 5.67 -19.58 -13.01
N SER A 226 5.38 -19.34 -14.30
CA SER A 226 5.90 -20.19 -15.37
C SER A 226 7.33 -19.81 -15.76
N ASP A 227 8.21 -20.80 -15.86
CA ASP A 227 9.62 -20.70 -16.23
C ASP A 227 9.87 -20.25 -17.69
N THR A 228 8.84 -19.82 -18.41
CA THR A 228 8.93 -19.37 -19.81
C THR A 228 8.57 -17.90 -19.89
N LEU A 229 9.56 -17.03 -19.60
CA LEU A 229 9.53 -15.60 -19.92
C LEU A 229 9.71 -15.34 -21.44
N ASP A 230 9.20 -16.24 -22.28
CA ASP A 230 9.22 -16.10 -23.74
C ASP A 230 7.81 -15.75 -24.22
N ASP A 231 7.68 -14.52 -24.73
CA ASP A 231 6.57 -13.98 -25.53
C ASP A 231 5.19 -13.80 -24.83
N CYS A 232 5.04 -12.73 -24.05
CA CYS A 232 3.72 -12.16 -23.78
C CYS A 232 3.33 -11.18 -24.91
N SER A 233 2.92 -11.71 -26.07
CA SER A 233 2.33 -10.92 -27.16
C SER A 233 0.81 -11.01 -27.26
N ASP A 234 0.14 -11.86 -26.48
CA ASP A 234 -1.32 -12.06 -26.57
C ASP A 234 -2.02 -11.75 -25.23
N GLU A 235 -2.86 -10.71 -25.25
CA GLU A 235 -3.55 -10.11 -24.09
C GLU A 235 -4.75 -10.93 -23.55
N ASP A 236 -4.98 -12.19 -23.95
CA ASP A 236 -6.29 -12.85 -23.70
C ASP A 236 -6.27 -14.32 -23.21
N SER A 237 -5.13 -14.91 -22.81
CA SER A 237 -5.14 -16.28 -22.23
C SER A 237 -4.88 -16.30 -20.72
N PHE A 238 -5.95 -16.14 -19.92
CA PHE A 238 -6.00 -16.59 -18.53
C PHE A 238 -5.90 -18.15 -18.39
N GLU A 239 -5.60 -18.87 -19.48
CA GLU A 239 -5.57 -20.34 -19.52
C GLU A 239 -4.27 -20.95 -18.94
N ASP A 240 -3.23 -20.15 -18.67
CA ASP A 240 -1.95 -20.61 -18.10
C ASP A 240 -1.74 -20.22 -16.62
N PHE A 241 -2.79 -19.75 -15.91
CA PHE A 241 -2.67 -19.48 -14.47
C PHE A 241 -2.66 -20.78 -13.67
N ASP A 242 -1.47 -21.16 -13.19
CA ASP A 242 -1.31 -22.29 -12.27
C ASP A 242 -1.75 -21.87 -10.86
N GLU A 243 -3.04 -22.11 -10.58
CA GLU A 243 -3.68 -21.79 -9.31
C GLU A 243 -3.03 -22.55 -8.13
N GLU A 244 -2.61 -23.81 -8.34
CA GLU A 244 -1.97 -24.62 -7.30
C GLU A 244 -0.58 -24.06 -6.95
N ALA A 245 0.22 -23.74 -7.96
CA ALA A 245 1.52 -23.10 -7.76
C ALA A 245 1.38 -21.72 -7.09
N TYR A 246 0.37 -20.93 -7.49
CA TYR A 246 0.09 -19.62 -6.89
C TYR A 246 -0.19 -19.74 -5.40
N TYR A 247 -1.15 -20.57 -4.98
CA TYR A 247 -1.45 -20.74 -3.54
C TYR A 247 -0.28 -21.35 -2.76
N ALA A 248 0.50 -22.25 -3.39
CA ALA A 248 1.69 -22.82 -2.76
C ALA A 248 2.82 -21.79 -2.55
N ALA A 249 2.89 -20.78 -3.42
CA ALA A 249 3.90 -19.74 -3.36
C ALA A 249 3.54 -18.57 -2.41
N LEU A 250 2.27 -18.41 -2.04
CA LEU A 250 1.85 -17.34 -1.12
C LEU A 250 2.64 -17.38 0.20
N GLY A 251 3.05 -16.20 0.68
CA GLY A 251 3.85 -16.06 1.90
C GLY A 251 5.32 -16.45 1.75
N THR A 252 5.75 -16.88 0.56
CA THR A 252 7.17 -17.12 0.24
C THR A 252 7.79 -15.90 -0.45
N ARG A 253 9.10 -15.88 -0.60
CA ARG A 253 9.79 -14.83 -1.35
C ARG A 253 9.73 -15.11 -2.85
N PRO A 254 9.16 -14.23 -3.68
CA PRO A 254 9.16 -14.42 -5.14
C PRO A 254 10.58 -14.32 -5.72
N ALA A 255 10.79 -14.97 -6.86
CA ALA A 255 12.06 -14.91 -7.59
C ALA A 255 12.32 -13.51 -8.18
N LEU A 256 13.59 -13.17 -8.36
CA LEU A 256 14.02 -11.96 -9.06
C LEU A 256 14.73 -12.36 -10.36
N ASN A 257 14.43 -11.66 -11.46
CA ASN A 257 15.21 -11.79 -12.68
C ASN A 257 16.52 -11.00 -12.54
N MET A 258 17.60 -11.71 -12.18
CA MET A 258 18.90 -11.09 -11.96
C MET A 258 19.56 -10.60 -13.26
N ASP A 259 19.11 -11.06 -14.43
CA ASP A 259 19.67 -10.63 -15.73
C ASP A 259 19.21 -9.21 -16.11
N GLU A 260 18.10 -8.74 -15.54
CA GLU A 260 17.57 -7.38 -15.75
C GLU A 260 18.09 -6.36 -14.73
N LEU A 261 18.78 -6.80 -13.68
CA LEU A 261 19.22 -5.97 -12.57
C LEU A 261 20.75 -5.86 -12.54
N ASP A 262 21.26 -4.65 -12.77
CA ASP A 262 22.70 -4.40 -12.69
C ASP A 262 23.19 -4.26 -11.22
N SER A 263 24.50 -4.06 -11.05
CA SER A 263 25.13 -3.92 -9.73
C SER A 263 24.58 -2.78 -8.86
N SER A 264 23.93 -1.77 -9.43
CA SER A 264 23.33 -0.67 -8.67
C SER A 264 22.15 -1.13 -7.81
N TYR A 265 21.53 -2.26 -8.13
CA TYR A 265 20.41 -2.82 -7.39
C TYR A 265 20.81 -3.62 -6.15
N GLN A 266 22.10 -3.89 -5.93
CA GLN A 266 22.57 -4.79 -4.88
C GLN A 266 21.97 -4.47 -3.50
N TYR A 267 21.96 -3.20 -3.11
CA TYR A 267 21.40 -2.77 -1.83
C TYR A 267 19.88 -3.02 -1.76
N VAL A 268 19.15 -2.74 -2.85
CA VAL A 268 17.70 -2.96 -2.93
C VAL A 268 17.38 -4.45 -2.86
N ILE A 269 18.18 -5.28 -3.52
CA ILE A 269 18.05 -6.76 -3.51
C ILE A 269 18.30 -7.31 -2.10
N ASP A 270 19.32 -6.79 -1.40
CA ASP A 270 19.62 -7.19 -0.02
C ASP A 270 18.48 -6.79 0.92
N LEU A 271 17.96 -5.56 0.78
CA LEU A 271 16.82 -5.08 1.57
C LEU A 271 15.57 -5.91 1.32
N PHE A 272 15.22 -6.17 0.05
CA PHE A 272 14.14 -7.07 -0.34
C PHE A 272 14.31 -8.45 0.33
N SER A 273 15.51 -9.02 0.25
CA SER A 273 15.82 -10.36 0.76
C SER A 273 15.65 -10.46 2.27
N VAL A 274 16.10 -9.48 3.05
CA VAL A 274 15.94 -9.50 4.51
C VAL A 274 14.49 -9.22 4.92
N CYS A 275 13.78 -8.35 4.19
CA CYS A 275 12.37 -8.03 4.47
C CYS A 275 11.43 -9.22 4.18
N THR A 276 11.78 -10.05 3.20
CA THR A 276 11.00 -11.24 2.79
C THR A 276 11.60 -12.54 3.32
N SER A 277 12.25 -12.50 4.49
CA SER A 277 12.67 -13.71 5.20
C SER A 277 11.45 -14.47 5.73
N GLU A 278 11.41 -15.80 5.59
CA GLU A 278 10.28 -16.61 6.08
C GLU A 278 10.05 -16.42 7.58
N ASP A 279 11.11 -16.46 8.39
CA ASP A 279 11.06 -16.18 9.82
C ASP A 279 10.85 -14.68 10.08
N PRO A 280 9.71 -14.24 10.64
CA PRO A 280 9.43 -12.83 10.92
C PRO A 280 10.46 -12.18 11.85
N LYS A 281 11.11 -12.96 12.72
CA LYS A 281 12.13 -12.45 13.66
C LYS A 281 13.39 -11.99 12.94
N LYS A 282 13.68 -12.56 11.77
CA LYS A 282 14.83 -12.18 10.93
C LYS A 282 14.56 -10.95 10.06
N ARG A 283 13.30 -10.59 9.85
CA ARG A 283 12.94 -9.35 9.14
C ARG A 283 13.34 -8.15 10.01
N PRO A 284 13.95 -7.10 9.47
CA PRO A 284 14.26 -5.90 10.25
C PRO A 284 12.98 -5.20 10.72
N SER A 285 13.06 -4.35 11.75
CA SER A 285 11.96 -3.42 12.06
C SER A 285 12.00 -2.23 11.10
N ALA A 286 10.88 -1.51 10.94
CA ALA A 286 10.85 -0.27 10.17
C ALA A 286 11.88 0.76 10.68
N ALA A 287 12.10 0.83 12.01
CA ALA A 287 13.11 1.68 12.61
C ALA A 287 14.54 1.33 12.15
N CYS A 288 14.89 0.03 12.15
CA CYS A 288 16.20 -0.43 11.67
C CYS A 288 16.39 -0.16 10.18
N ILE A 289 15.33 -0.31 9.36
CA ILE A 289 15.40 0.00 7.93
C ILE A 289 15.70 1.50 7.71
N VAL A 290 15.02 2.39 8.44
CA VAL A 290 15.28 3.83 8.35
C VAL A 290 16.72 4.16 8.70
N GLU A 291 17.24 3.63 9.82
CA GLU A 291 18.62 3.86 10.25
C GLU A 291 19.63 3.37 9.20
N ALA A 292 19.42 2.17 8.64
CA ALA A 292 20.29 1.60 7.62
C ALA A 292 20.28 2.43 6.32
N LEU A 293 19.11 2.90 5.88
CA LEU A 293 18.98 3.71 4.66
C LEU A 293 19.59 5.11 4.84
N GLU A 294 19.37 5.76 5.99
CA GLU A 294 19.95 7.08 6.27
C GLU A 294 21.47 7.03 6.41
N ALA A 295 22.02 5.93 6.94
CA ALA A 295 23.46 5.71 7.01
C ALA A 295 24.09 5.60 5.62
N THR A 296 23.45 4.90 4.68
CA THR A 296 23.93 4.79 3.29
C THR A 296 23.94 6.15 2.59
N MET A 297 22.91 6.98 2.78
CA MET A 297 22.86 8.34 2.19
C MET A 297 23.96 9.28 2.71
N SER A 298 24.51 9.01 3.89
CA SER A 298 25.56 9.84 4.48
C SER A 298 26.97 9.47 4.00
N GLN A 299 27.11 8.39 3.24
CA GLN A 299 28.37 7.86 2.73
C GLN A 299 28.61 8.17 1.24
N GLU A 300 27.61 8.71 0.54
CA GLU A 300 27.69 9.23 -0.84
C GLU A 300 27.93 10.75 -0.85
#